data_AF-A0A7C9E8W6-F1
#
_entry.id   AF-A0A7C9E8W6-F1
#
_cell.length_a   1.000
_cell.length_b   1.000
_cell.length_c   1.000
_cell.angle_alpha   90.00
_cell.angle_beta   90.00
_cell.angle_gamma   90.00
#
_symmetry.space_group_name_H-M   'P 1'
#
loop_
_entity.id
_entity.type
_entity.pdbx_description
1 polymer ?
#
loop_
_entity_poly.entity_id
_entity_poly.type
_entity_poly.pdbx_seq_one_letter_code
_entity_poly.pdbx_strand_id
1 'polypeptide(L)'
;LIGNIHQFDPSAPHLYFSRLAKTYGPILSLKFGCRSVVVVQSASTAKEVLKTQDHNFCIRPRLTGTQKLSYNGLDIAFAFCGEYFREIRKICVVHLLSSKKVQSSDPIRREEVSRMIQKISSLSSASEVVNLSELLTTLSGSI
;
A
#
# COMPACT_ATOMS: atom_id res chain seq x y z
N LEU A 1 11.08 -26.90 9.06
CA LEU A 1 11.29 -25.87 10.11
C LEU A 1 10.49 -24.62 9.72
N ILE A 2 9.56 -24.19 10.58
CA ILE A 2 8.56 -23.13 10.28
C ILE A 2 8.98 -21.72 10.70
N GLY A 3 10.09 -21.58 11.45
CA GLY A 3 10.55 -20.30 11.96
C GLY A 3 9.53 -19.63 12.90
N ASN A 4 9.44 -18.31 12.87
CA ASN A 4 8.52 -17.48 13.66
C ASN A 4 7.09 -17.41 13.09
N ILE A 5 6.75 -18.13 12.00
CA ILE A 5 5.40 -18.06 11.41
C ILE A 5 4.32 -18.43 12.43
N HIS A 6 4.57 -19.42 13.28
CA HIS A 6 3.62 -19.87 14.30
C HIS A 6 3.32 -18.82 15.38
N GLN A 7 4.16 -17.79 15.51
CA GLN A 7 3.99 -16.68 16.46
C GLN A 7 3.37 -15.45 15.79
N PHE A 8 3.31 -15.43 14.45
CA PHE A 8 2.87 -14.29 13.69
C PHE A 8 1.35 -14.18 13.74
N ASP A 9 0.85 -13.03 14.18
CA ASP A 9 -0.58 -12.69 14.12
C ASP A 9 -0.88 -11.98 12.79
N PRO A 10 -1.56 -12.66 11.84
CA PRO A 10 -1.87 -12.08 10.54
C PRO A 10 -2.99 -11.03 10.60
N SER A 11 -3.78 -10.97 11.69
CA SER A 11 -4.92 -10.05 11.80
C SER A 11 -4.47 -8.60 12.02
N ALA A 12 -3.35 -8.40 12.71
CA ALA A 12 -2.76 -7.07 12.96
C ALA A 12 -1.22 -7.07 12.86
N PRO A 13 -0.65 -7.28 11.65
CA PRO A 13 0.80 -7.42 11.48
C PRO A 13 1.61 -6.23 12.00
N HIS A 14 1.10 -5.02 11.77
CA HIS A 14 1.76 -3.78 12.20
C HIS A 14 1.84 -3.65 13.73
N LEU A 15 0.80 -4.08 14.46
CA LEU A 15 0.81 -4.10 15.92
C LEU A 15 1.73 -5.18 16.46
N TYR A 16 1.72 -6.36 15.83
CA TYR A 16 2.63 -7.46 16.16
C TYR A 16 4.10 -7.01 16.08
N PHE A 17 4.52 -6.43 14.96
CA PHE A 17 5.89 -5.93 14.80
C PHE A 17 6.23 -4.76 15.71
N SER A 18 5.28 -3.86 15.96
CA SER A 18 5.49 -2.75 16.90
C SER A 18 5.75 -3.24 18.32
N ARG A 19 5.01 -4.27 18.79
CA ARG A 19 5.25 -4.90 20.09
C ARG A 19 6.63 -5.55 20.15
N LEU A 20 7.02 -6.28 19.11
CA LEU A 20 8.37 -6.88 19.04
C LEU A 20 9.47 -5.81 19.09
N ALA A 21 9.30 -4.69 18.38
CA ALA A 21 10.29 -3.62 18.38
C ALA A 21 10.48 -2.96 19.74
N LYS A 22 9.45 -2.94 20.60
CA LYS A 22 9.58 -2.47 21.99
C LYS A 22 10.48 -3.38 22.82
N THR A 23 10.53 -4.67 22.53
CA THR A 23 11.32 -5.66 23.26
C THR A 23 12.72 -5.83 22.68
N TYR A 24 12.84 -5.89 21.35
CA TYR A 24 14.08 -6.26 20.65
C TYR A 24 14.77 -5.09 19.95
N GLY A 25 14.16 -3.90 19.93
CA GLY A 25 14.70 -2.70 19.30
C GLY A 25 14.13 -2.42 17.89
N PRO A 26 14.54 -1.30 17.28
CA PRO A 26 13.93 -0.76 16.07
C PRO A 26 14.28 -1.52 14.79
N ILE A 27 15.23 -2.46 14.82
CA ILE A 27 15.58 -3.35 13.71
C ILE A 27 15.51 -4.77 14.24
N LEU A 28 14.61 -5.56 13.66
CA LEU A 28 14.35 -6.94 14.09
C LEU A 28 14.42 -7.92 12.92
N SER A 29 15.05 -9.06 13.16
CA SER A 29 15.21 -10.13 12.18
C SER A 29 14.35 -11.32 12.58
N LEU A 30 13.52 -11.79 11.65
CA LEU A 30 12.57 -12.88 11.83
C LEU A 30 12.76 -13.93 10.74
N LYS A 31 12.42 -15.18 11.04
CA LYS A 31 12.42 -16.27 10.08
C LYS A 31 10.99 -16.65 9.74
N PHE A 32 10.53 -16.34 8.53
CA PHE A 32 9.25 -16.80 8.02
C PHE A 32 9.46 -18.06 7.17
N GLY A 33 9.35 -19.24 7.80
CA GLY A 33 9.71 -20.50 7.18
C GLY A 33 11.20 -20.52 6.84
N CYS A 34 11.52 -20.67 5.56
CA CYS A 34 12.90 -20.59 5.05
C CYS A 34 13.37 -19.18 4.70
N ARG A 35 12.50 -18.16 4.77
CA ARG A 35 12.84 -16.77 4.38
C ARG A 35 13.22 -15.94 5.60
N SER A 36 14.30 -15.17 5.48
CA SER A 36 14.62 -14.12 6.45
C SER A 36 13.82 -12.86 6.14
N VAL A 37 13.24 -12.24 7.16
CA VAL A 37 12.53 -10.96 7.09
C VAL A 37 13.17 -10.01 8.09
N VAL A 38 13.55 -8.83 7.61
CA VAL A 38 14.02 -7.74 8.49
C VAL A 38 12.92 -6.69 8.53
N VAL A 39 12.55 -6.27 9.74
CA VAL A 39 11.56 -5.22 9.96
C VAL A 39 12.26 -4.02 10.58
N VAL A 40 11.95 -2.84 10.05
CA VAL A 40 12.41 -1.55 10.56
C VAL A 40 11.24 -0.80 11.19
N GLN A 41 11.44 -0.27 12.40
CA GLN A 41 10.40 0.28 13.27
C GLN A 41 10.78 1.66 13.84
N SER A 42 11.59 2.44 13.12
CA SER A 42 11.82 3.86 13.43
C SER A 42 11.88 4.72 12.18
N ALA A 43 11.58 6.02 12.32
CA ALA A 43 11.68 6.97 11.21
C ALA A 43 13.12 7.10 10.68
N SER A 44 14.12 7.04 11.57
CA SER A 44 15.54 7.10 11.19
C SER A 44 15.95 5.89 10.34
N THR A 45 15.56 4.68 10.74
CA THR A 45 15.88 3.45 9.99
C THR A 45 15.06 3.35 8.71
N ALA A 46 13.80 3.79 8.71
CA ALA A 46 13.00 3.88 7.49
C ALA A 46 13.61 4.86 6.47
N LYS A 47 14.11 6.03 6.91
CA LYS A 47 14.84 6.97 6.04
C LYS A 47 16.09 6.33 5.45
N GLU A 48 16.85 5.59 6.25
CA GLU A 48 18.05 4.91 5.79
C GLU A 48 17.73 3.90 4.68
N VAL A 49 16.70 3.07 4.87
CA VAL A 49 16.30 2.03 3.89
C VAL A 49 15.63 2.62 2.64
N LEU A 50 14.74 3.59 2.81
CA LEU A 50 13.86 4.08 1.73
C LEU A 50 14.42 5.29 0.99
N LYS A 51 15.47 5.93 1.51
CA LYS A 51 16.06 7.13 0.91
C LYS A 51 17.58 7.08 0.79
N THR A 52 18.30 6.81 1.89
CA THR A 52 19.78 6.83 1.85
C THR A 52 20.33 5.65 1.03
N GLN A 53 19.74 4.47 1.19
CA GLN A 53 20.15 3.21 0.56
C GLN A 53 19.05 2.63 -0.33
N ASP A 54 18.20 3.49 -0.89
CA ASP A 54 17.06 3.09 -1.70
C ASP A 54 17.47 2.16 -2.86
N HIS A 55 18.61 2.42 -3.49
CA HIS A 55 19.17 1.58 -4.55
C HIS A 55 19.42 0.13 -4.10
N ASN A 56 19.89 -0.08 -2.86
CA ASN A 56 20.13 -1.41 -2.31
C ASN A 56 18.83 -2.15 -1.94
N PHE A 57 17.80 -1.41 -1.53
CA PHE A 57 16.54 -1.96 -1.03
C PHE A 57 15.35 -1.81 -1.99
N CYS A 58 15.58 -1.37 -3.22
CA CYS A 58 14.52 -1.18 -4.21
C CYS A 58 13.92 -2.50 -4.73
N ILE A 59 14.58 -3.64 -4.47
CA ILE A 59 14.15 -4.97 -4.94
C ILE A 59 12.83 -5.39 -4.28
N ARG A 60 11.92 -5.96 -5.09
CA ARG A 60 10.66 -6.56 -4.63
C ARG A 60 10.79 -8.08 -4.49
N PRO A 61 10.39 -8.68 -3.35
CA PRO A 61 10.42 -10.14 -3.19
C PRO A 61 9.56 -10.85 -4.25
N ARG A 62 10.16 -11.84 -4.92
CA ARG A 62 9.48 -12.72 -5.88
C ARG A 62 8.65 -13.76 -5.13
N LEU A 63 7.38 -13.43 -4.88
CA LEU A 63 6.39 -14.34 -4.29
C LEU A 63 5.49 -14.87 -5.40
N THR A 64 5.09 -16.15 -5.33
CA THR A 64 4.27 -16.78 -6.38
C THR A 64 2.95 -16.03 -6.61
N GLY A 65 2.31 -15.56 -5.53
CA GLY A 65 1.07 -14.77 -5.62
C GLY A 65 1.27 -13.44 -6.33
N THR A 66 2.32 -12.69 -5.95
CA THR A 66 2.60 -11.39 -6.58
C THR A 66 3.00 -11.58 -8.03
N GLN A 67 3.78 -12.61 -8.37
CA GLN A 67 4.14 -12.91 -9.76
C GLN A 67 2.93 -13.22 -10.63
N LYS A 68 1.99 -14.05 -10.15
CA LYS A 68 0.76 -14.34 -10.91
C LYS A 68 -0.09 -13.10 -11.12
N LEU A 69 -0.25 -12.26 -10.09
CA LEU A 69 -1.03 -11.03 -10.16
C LEU A 69 -0.40 -9.99 -11.10
N SER A 70 0.92 -9.90 -11.10
CA SER A 70 1.71 -8.86 -11.78
C SER A 70 2.18 -9.24 -13.18
N TYR A 71 1.68 -10.33 -13.76
CA TYR A 71 2.20 -10.89 -15.01
C TYR A 71 3.73 -11.07 -14.98
N ASN A 72 4.23 -11.71 -13.92
CA ASN A 72 5.67 -11.90 -13.63
C ASN A 72 6.46 -10.61 -13.39
N GLY A 73 5.86 -9.58 -12.80
CA GLY A 73 6.53 -8.30 -12.50
C GLY A 73 6.56 -7.35 -13.68
N LEU A 74 5.56 -7.41 -14.56
CA LEU A 74 5.34 -6.48 -15.66
C LEU A 74 4.36 -5.36 -15.29
N ASP A 75 4.14 -5.09 -14.01
CA ASP A 75 3.35 -3.94 -13.54
C ASP A 75 4.24 -2.82 -12.95
N ILE A 76 3.64 -1.77 -12.40
CA ILE A 76 4.38 -0.67 -11.74
C ILE A 76 4.75 -0.95 -10.27
N ALA A 77 4.06 -1.85 -9.57
CA ALA A 77 4.19 -2.05 -8.13
C ALA A 77 5.24 -3.12 -7.75
N PHE A 78 5.29 -4.20 -8.51
CA PHE A 78 6.09 -5.42 -8.30
C PHE A 78 7.17 -5.62 -9.36
N ALA A 79 7.29 -4.75 -10.36
CA ALA A 79 8.41 -4.77 -11.29
C ALA A 79 9.76 -4.66 -10.58
N PHE A 80 10.76 -5.34 -11.15
CA PHE A 80 12.14 -5.19 -10.73
C PHE A 80 12.62 -3.77 -11.08
N CYS A 81 13.35 -3.13 -10.16
CA CYS A 81 13.85 -1.76 -10.32
C CYS A 81 14.98 -1.65 -11.34
N GLY A 82 14.64 -1.85 -12.61
CA GLY A 82 15.49 -1.63 -13.79
C GLY A 82 14.86 -0.65 -14.76
N GLU A 83 15.32 -0.69 -16.02
CA GLU A 83 14.86 0.22 -17.08
C GLU A 83 13.35 0.14 -17.32
N TYR A 84 12.78 -1.07 -17.34
CA TYR A 84 11.34 -1.27 -17.48
C TYR A 84 10.53 -0.48 -16.45
N PHE A 85 10.88 -0.62 -15.16
CA PHE A 85 10.19 0.09 -14.08
C PHE A 85 10.35 1.62 -14.22
N ARG A 86 11.52 2.10 -14.65
CA ARG A 86 11.75 3.53 -14.87
C ARG A 86 10.84 4.08 -15.98
N GLU A 87 10.71 3.36 -17.09
CA GLU A 87 9.87 3.78 -18.21
C GLU A 87 8.38 3.75 -17.86
N ILE A 88 7.89 2.66 -17.26
CA ILE A 88 6.48 2.57 -16.82
C ILE A 88 6.17 3.65 -15.76
N ARG A 89 7.07 3.86 -14.79
CA ARG A 89 6.90 4.93 -13.79
C ARG A 89 6.83 6.31 -14.45
N LYS A 90 7.69 6.58 -15.44
CA LYS A 90 7.67 7.84 -16.20
C LYS A 90 6.33 8.03 -16.91
N ILE A 91 5.83 6.99 -17.59
CA ILE A 91 4.53 7.02 -18.26
C ILE A 91 3.41 7.33 -17.25
N CYS A 92 3.36 6.63 -16.12
CA CYS A 92 2.34 6.87 -15.10
C CYS A 92 2.42 8.29 -14.53
N VAL A 93 3.61 8.80 -14.22
CA VAL A 93 3.78 10.15 -13.67
C VAL A 93 3.35 11.22 -14.69
N VAL A 94 3.73 11.09 -15.95
CA VAL A 94 3.44 12.10 -16.98
C VAL A 94 1.97 12.06 -17.40
N HIS A 95 1.41 10.87 -17.61
CA HIS A 95 0.10 10.73 -18.26
C HIS A 95 -1.06 10.47 -17.29
N LEU A 96 -0.81 9.87 -16.12
CA LEU A 96 -1.85 9.51 -15.16
C LEU A 96 -1.85 10.40 -13.92
N LEU A 97 -0.67 10.71 -13.39
CA LEU A 97 -0.50 11.39 -12.10
C LEU A 97 0.04 12.83 -12.23
N SER A 98 0.01 13.41 -13.44
CA SER A 98 0.44 14.80 -13.64
C SER A 98 -0.60 15.78 -13.11
N SER A 99 -0.16 16.97 -12.70
CA SER A 99 -1.06 18.02 -12.19
C SER A 99 -2.19 18.34 -13.17
N LYS A 100 -1.89 18.36 -14.48
CA LYS A 100 -2.89 18.57 -15.54
C LYS A 100 -3.94 17.46 -15.53
N LYS A 101 -3.52 16.19 -15.41
CA LYS A 101 -4.44 15.06 -15.36
C LYS A 101 -5.31 15.09 -14.11
N VAL A 102 -4.71 15.35 -12.94
CA VAL A 102 -5.43 15.47 -11.66
C VAL A 102 -6.47 16.59 -11.69
N GLN A 103 -6.13 17.75 -12.27
CA GLN A 103 -7.07 18.86 -12.46
C GLN A 103 -8.19 18.51 -13.44
N SER A 104 -7.89 17.80 -14.53
CA SER A 104 -8.92 17.40 -15.50
C SER A 104 -9.96 16.45 -14.91
N SER A 105 -9.60 15.65 -13.89
CA SER A 105 -10.53 14.78 -13.17
C SER A 105 -11.26 15.47 -12.01
N ASP A 106 -11.02 16.77 -11.76
CA ASP A 106 -11.67 17.52 -10.67
C ASP A 106 -13.21 17.55 -10.78
N PRO A 107 -13.83 17.77 -11.96
CA PRO A 107 -15.29 17.79 -12.07
C PRO A 107 -15.93 16.47 -11.65
N ILE A 108 -15.36 15.33 -12.10
CA ILE A 108 -15.83 13.99 -11.76
C ILE A 108 -15.73 13.78 -10.24
N ARG A 109 -14.58 14.09 -9.64
CA ARG A 109 -14.38 13.95 -8.19
C ARG A 109 -15.40 14.76 -7.38
N ARG A 110 -15.68 16.00 -7.80
CA ARG A 110 -16.68 16.84 -7.13
C ARG A 110 -18.09 16.26 -7.23
N GLU A 111 -18.46 15.74 -8.40
CA GLU A 111 -19.74 15.10 -8.60
C GLU A 111 -19.90 13.84 -7.74
N GLU A 112 -18.92 12.95 -7.77
CA GLU A 112 -18.94 11.70 -6.98
C GLU A 112 -19.00 11.98 -5.47
N VAL A 113 -18.25 12.98 -4.99
CA VAL A 113 -18.33 13.43 -3.58
C VAL A 113 -19.69 14.04 -3.27
N SER A 114 -20.25 14.86 -4.17
CA SER A 114 -21.60 15.42 -3.99
C SER A 114 -22.65 14.32 -3.87
N ARG A 115 -22.59 13.30 -4.73
CA ARG A 115 -23.48 12.14 -4.70
C ARG A 115 -23.34 11.36 -3.40
N MET A 116 -22.11 11.15 -2.92
CA MET A 116 -21.87 10.52 -1.61
C MET A 116 -22.52 11.34 -0.48
N ILE A 117 -22.32 12.66 -0.46
CA ILE A 117 -22.90 13.55 0.57
C ILE A 117 -24.43 13.53 0.52
N GLN A 118 -25.03 13.57 -0.67
CA GLN A 118 -26.48 13.46 -0.84
C GLN A 118 -27.01 12.13 -0.31
N LYS A 119 -26.33 11.02 -0.60
CA LYS A 119 -26.68 9.70 -0.06
C LYS A 119 -26.63 9.70 1.48
N ILE A 120 -25.55 10.22 2.07
CA ILE A 120 -25.43 10.36 3.53
C ILE A 120 -26.58 11.21 4.09
N SER A 121 -26.88 12.35 3.46
CA SER A 121 -27.97 13.24 3.89
C SER A 121 -29.32 12.53 3.85
N SER A 122 -29.61 11.78 2.78
CA SER A 122 -30.89 11.06 2.64
C SER A 122 -31.08 9.99 3.72
N LEU A 123 -30.04 9.19 3.99
CA LEU A 123 -30.06 8.16 5.03
C LEU A 123 -30.17 8.79 6.42
N SER A 124 -29.46 9.90 6.66
CA SER A 124 -29.56 10.64 7.91
C SER A 124 -30.97 11.21 8.14
N SER A 125 -31.63 11.74 7.11
CA SER A 125 -33.02 12.20 7.21
C SER A 125 -34.00 11.07 7.51
N ALA A 126 -33.71 9.85 7.05
CA ALA A 126 -34.46 8.64 7.38
C ALA A 126 -34.08 8.03 8.75
N SER A 127 -33.14 8.65 9.49
CA SER A 127 -32.56 8.10 10.73
C SER A 127 -31.92 6.72 10.57
N GLU A 128 -31.38 6.42 9.38
CA GLU A 128 -30.72 5.16 9.07
C GLU A 128 -29.22 5.19 9.40
N VAL A 129 -28.68 4.03 9.77
CA VAL A 129 -27.25 3.87 10.05
C VAL A 129 -26.47 3.84 8.73
N VAL A 130 -25.42 4.67 8.64
CA VAL A 130 -24.59 4.78 7.44
C VAL A 130 -23.34 3.91 7.56
N ASN A 131 -23.17 2.97 6.61
CA ASN A 131 -21.92 2.22 6.46
C ASN A 131 -20.89 3.03 5.64
N LEU A 132 -19.98 3.73 6.33
CA LEU A 132 -18.94 4.53 5.68
C LEU A 132 -17.92 3.69 4.90
N SER A 133 -17.66 2.44 5.30
CA SER A 133 -16.70 1.59 4.60
C SER A 133 -17.17 1.28 3.18
N GLU A 134 -18.46 0.96 3.02
CA GLU A 134 -19.08 0.72 1.72
C GLU A 134 -19.11 1.99 0.86
N LEU A 135 -19.50 3.12 1.46
CA LEU A 135 -19.55 4.40 0.75
C LEU A 135 -18.18 4.85 0.24
N LEU A 136 -17.16 4.79 1.09
CA LEU A 136 -15.80 5.20 0.71
C LEU A 136 -15.19 4.26 -0.32
N THR A 137 -15.52 2.96 -0.27
CA THR A 137 -15.10 2.00 -1.30
C THR A 137 -15.77 2.32 -2.64
N THR A 138 -17.08 2.63 -2.62
CA THR A 138 -17.83 3.03 -3.81
C THR A 138 -17.25 4.32 -4.41
N LEU A 139 -17.02 5.34 -3.58
CA LEU A 139 -16.42 6.61 -4.00
C LEU A 139 -15.04 6.39 -4.61
N SER A 140 -14.18 5.60 -3.95
CA SER A 140 -12.82 5.33 -4.43
C SER A 140 -12.80 4.56 -5.76
N GLY A 141 -13.85 3.81 -6.06
CA GLY A 141 -13.99 3.10 -7.34
C GLY A 141 -14.60 3.94 -8.47
N SER A 142 -15.23 5.08 -8.15
CA SER A 142 -15.90 5.94 -9.14
C SER A 142 -15.13 7.21 -9.51
N ILE A 143 -14.09 7.56 -8.75
CA ILE A 143 -13.16 8.68 -9.04
C ILE A 143 -11.87 8.25 -9.73
#